data_AF-A0A850M810-F1
#
_entry.id   AF-A0A850M810-F1
#
_cell.length_a   1.000
_cell.length_b   1.000
_cell.length_c   1.000
_cell.angle_alpha   90.00
_cell.angle_beta   90.00
_cell.angle_gamma   90.00
#
_symmetry.space_group_name_H-M   'P 1'
#
loop_
_entity.id
_entity.type
_entity.pdbx_description
1 polymer ?
#
loop_
_entity_poly.entity_id
_entity_poly.type
_entity_poly.pdbx_seq_one_letter_code
_entity_poly.pdbx_strand_id
1 'polypeptide(L)'
;MVKEKLSGIRKRVAGVGKRLAYRKMKKTSFLLIADLCNVVIDKFSELYGSRSAGIKKFAEICKEESIQIIADIIETPILFGISFKSFLSKNLKDFPFVIEMIFHIVLGSKWSYFLAKPEYITAELSAKKVPQYILKLLHCPFCYNITKEKVDVSELEPGVTHGTWFAKLLEGIMQGVVDYLGLQYDVNCEETQCMMSGYKNGEVIYSLFPRKGAID
;
A
#
# COMPACT_ATOMS: atom_id res chain seq x y z
N MET A 1 1.60 -24.40 1.89
CA MET A 1 0.79 -24.56 0.67
C MET A 1 -0.11 -23.34 0.50
N VAL A 2 0.11 -22.58 -0.57
CA VAL A 2 -0.69 -21.40 -0.96
C VAL A 2 -2.04 -21.86 -1.52
N LYS A 3 -3.11 -21.08 -1.31
CA LYS A 3 -4.48 -21.47 -1.63
C LYS A 3 -5.05 -20.81 -2.88
N GLU A 4 -5.90 -21.55 -3.59
CA GLU A 4 -6.65 -21.03 -4.74
C GLU A 4 -7.74 -20.03 -4.35
N LYS A 5 -8.38 -20.16 -3.18
CA LYS A 5 -9.40 -19.21 -2.68
C LYS A 5 -9.46 -19.15 -1.15
N LEU A 6 -9.80 -17.98 -0.57
CA LEU A 6 -10.10 -17.85 0.86
C LEU A 6 -11.55 -18.20 1.19
N SER A 7 -11.74 -19.20 2.06
CA SER A 7 -13.06 -19.53 2.60
C SER A 7 -13.53 -18.52 3.65
N GLY A 8 -14.85 -18.40 3.83
CA GLY A 8 -15.45 -17.46 4.80
C GLY A 8 -15.00 -17.71 6.24
N ILE A 9 -14.82 -18.97 6.66
CA ILE A 9 -14.30 -19.33 7.99
C ILE A 9 -12.89 -18.77 8.18
N ARG A 10 -12.03 -18.87 7.15
CA ARG A 10 -10.66 -18.33 7.23
C ARG A 10 -10.65 -16.81 7.30
N LYS A 11 -11.52 -16.14 6.54
CA LYS A 11 -11.68 -14.68 6.65
C LYS A 11 -12.05 -14.27 8.09
N ARG A 12 -12.89 -15.05 8.78
CA ARG A 12 -13.21 -14.84 10.20
C ARG A 12 -11.99 -15.06 11.11
N VAL A 13 -11.25 -16.16 10.95
CA VAL A 13 -10.04 -16.45 11.73
C VAL A 13 -8.99 -15.34 11.54
N ALA A 14 -8.78 -14.90 10.31
CA ALA A 14 -7.88 -13.79 10.02
C ALA A 14 -8.37 -12.47 10.61
N GLY A 15 -9.70 -12.25 10.64
CA GLY A 15 -10.32 -11.10 11.31
C GLY A 15 -10.10 -11.05 12.82
N VAL A 16 -9.88 -12.19 13.48
CA VAL A 16 -9.44 -12.27 14.89
C VAL A 16 -7.92 -12.12 14.98
N GLY A 17 -7.18 -12.80 14.09
CA GLY A 17 -5.73 -12.74 13.98
C GLY A 17 -5.19 -11.32 13.85
N LYS A 18 -5.76 -10.51 12.95
CA LYS A 18 -5.33 -9.13 12.73
C LYS A 18 -5.41 -8.25 14.00
N ARG A 19 -6.43 -8.46 14.83
CA ARG A 19 -6.60 -7.72 16.09
C ARG A 19 -5.54 -8.11 17.13
N LEU A 20 -5.20 -9.40 17.19
CA LEU A 20 -4.17 -9.91 18.09
C LEU A 20 -2.77 -9.51 17.63
N ALA A 21 -2.50 -9.54 16.33
CA ALA A 21 -1.28 -9.00 15.74
C ALA A 21 -1.06 -7.54 16.17
N TYR A 22 -2.06 -6.70 15.91
CA TYR A 22 -2.03 -5.28 16.29
C TYR A 22 -1.78 -5.08 17.78
N ARG A 23 -2.40 -5.90 18.65
CA ARG A 23 -2.18 -5.82 20.10
C ARG A 23 -0.75 -6.14 20.50
N LYS A 24 -0.09 -7.13 19.87
CA LYS A 24 1.27 -7.57 20.22
C LYS A 24 2.37 -6.64 19.72
N MET A 25 2.16 -5.95 18.60
CA MET A 25 3.19 -5.09 18.02
C MET A 25 3.42 -3.82 18.83
N LYS A 26 4.66 -3.31 18.83
CA LYS A 26 4.97 -1.96 19.31
C LYS A 26 4.40 -0.96 18.29
N LYS A 27 3.73 0.08 18.79
CA LYS A 27 3.10 1.11 17.95
C LYS A 27 3.96 2.35 17.98
N THR A 28 4.12 2.98 16.82
CA THR A 28 4.75 4.29 16.66
C THR A 28 3.69 5.30 16.25
N SER A 29 3.87 6.56 16.64
CA SER A 29 2.99 7.64 16.21
C SER A 29 3.07 7.83 14.70
N PHE A 30 1.92 7.86 14.01
CA PHE A 30 1.87 8.18 12.58
C PHE A 30 2.41 9.58 12.28
N LEU A 31 2.27 10.50 13.23
CA LEU A 31 2.81 11.85 13.11
C LEU A 31 4.34 11.82 13.04
N LEU A 32 4.97 11.01 13.90
CA LEU A 32 6.43 10.86 13.88
C LEU A 32 6.91 10.23 12.58
N ILE A 33 6.19 9.23 12.05
CA ILE A 33 6.52 8.61 10.77
C ILE A 33 6.37 9.63 9.63
N ALA A 34 5.29 10.39 9.62
CA ALA A 34 5.05 11.43 8.62
C ALA A 34 6.15 12.51 8.64
N ASP A 35 6.53 12.99 9.81
CA ASP A 35 7.61 13.98 9.97
C ASP A 35 8.95 13.41 9.50
N LEU A 36 9.27 12.16 9.86
CA LEU A 36 10.48 11.49 9.40
C LEU A 36 10.53 11.36 7.88
N CYS A 37 9.42 10.94 7.25
CA CYS A 37 9.33 10.87 5.79
C CYS A 37 9.58 12.24 5.13
N ASN A 38 9.02 13.31 5.69
CA ASN A 38 9.26 14.67 5.17
C ASN A 38 10.72 15.08 5.29
N VAL A 39 11.36 14.84 6.44
CA VAL A 39 12.79 15.14 6.64
C VAL A 39 13.64 14.39 5.62
N VAL A 40 13.33 13.12 5.35
CA VAL A 40 14.04 12.32 4.34
C VAL A 40 13.83 12.88 2.94
N ILE A 41 12.59 13.26 2.59
CA ILE A 41 12.28 13.90 1.31
C ILE A 41 13.06 15.22 1.18
N ASP A 42 13.07 16.06 2.20
CA ASP A 42 13.79 17.35 2.19
C ASP A 42 15.29 17.12 1.98
N LYS A 43 15.88 16.12 2.66
CA LYS A 43 17.28 15.77 2.47
C LYS A 43 17.60 15.25 1.08
N PHE A 44 16.72 14.43 0.49
CA PHE A 44 16.90 14.07 -0.92
C PHE A 44 16.67 15.26 -1.85
N SER A 45 15.78 16.19 -1.49
CA SER A 45 15.54 17.40 -2.29
C SER A 45 16.77 18.30 -2.34
N GLU A 46 17.47 18.45 -1.21
CA GLU A 46 18.76 19.15 -1.12
C GLU A 46 19.82 18.49 -2.02
N LEU A 47 19.87 17.15 -2.05
CA LEU A 47 20.87 16.38 -2.82
C LEU A 47 20.58 16.31 -4.32
N TYR A 48 19.30 16.23 -4.71
CA TYR A 48 18.88 16.02 -6.09
C TYR A 48 18.29 17.28 -6.75
N GLY A 49 18.32 18.42 -6.05
CA GLY A 49 18.04 19.76 -6.60
C GLY A 49 16.56 20.13 -6.73
N SER A 50 15.63 19.23 -6.43
CA SER A 50 14.19 19.55 -6.41
C SER A 50 13.41 18.62 -5.48
N ARG A 51 12.26 19.10 -4.99
CA ARG A 51 11.35 18.28 -4.18
C ARG A 51 10.83 17.06 -4.94
N SER A 52 10.53 17.23 -6.22
CA SER A 52 10.10 16.14 -7.10
C SER A 52 11.14 15.03 -7.21
N ALA A 53 12.40 15.39 -7.42
CA ALA A 53 13.49 14.43 -7.46
C ALA A 53 13.70 13.76 -6.10
N GLY A 54 13.57 14.51 -5.00
CA GLY A 54 13.64 13.97 -3.65
C GLY A 54 12.55 12.93 -3.36
N ILE A 55 11.30 13.23 -3.72
CA ILE A 55 10.17 12.29 -3.61
C ILE A 55 10.39 11.06 -4.48
N LYS A 56 10.82 11.21 -5.74
CA LYS A 56 11.10 10.09 -6.64
C LYS A 56 12.16 9.15 -6.04
N LYS A 57 13.26 9.70 -5.53
CA LYS A 57 14.33 8.90 -4.92
C LYS A 57 13.85 8.17 -3.67
N PHE A 58 13.10 8.86 -2.80
CA PHE A 58 12.52 8.21 -1.64
C PHE A 58 11.51 7.11 -2.03
N ALA A 59 10.71 7.34 -3.07
CA ALA A 59 9.74 6.38 -3.59
C ALA A 59 10.40 5.09 -4.12
N GLU A 60 11.54 5.21 -4.81
CA GLU A 60 12.34 4.06 -5.24
C GLU A 60 12.77 3.20 -4.04
N ILE A 61 13.38 3.83 -3.03
CA ILE A 61 13.81 3.15 -1.80
C ILE A 61 12.61 2.49 -1.11
N CYS A 62 11.51 3.21 -0.93
CA CYS A 62 10.31 2.68 -0.32
C CYS A 62 9.77 1.44 -1.03
N LYS A 63 9.84 1.38 -2.37
CA LYS A 63 9.42 0.22 -3.15
C LYS A 63 10.33 -0.98 -2.92
N GLU A 64 11.64 -0.77 -2.99
CA GLU A 64 12.63 -1.85 -2.84
C GLU A 64 12.58 -2.45 -1.43
N GLU A 65 12.60 -1.60 -0.41
CA GLU A 65 12.55 -2.02 0.99
C GLU A 65 11.23 -2.72 1.33
N SER A 66 10.11 -2.25 0.76
CA SER A 66 8.81 -2.84 1.11
C SER A 66 8.59 -4.24 0.56
N ILE A 67 9.27 -4.62 -0.54
CA ILE A 67 9.31 -6.01 -1.04
C ILE A 67 9.98 -6.93 -0.02
N GLN A 68 11.06 -6.48 0.62
CA GLN A 68 11.76 -7.26 1.64
C GLN A 68 10.92 -7.35 2.91
N ILE A 69 10.38 -6.22 3.38
CA ILE A 69 9.53 -6.16 4.58
C ILE A 69 8.32 -7.09 4.45
N ILE A 70 7.65 -7.11 3.30
CA ILE A 70 6.48 -7.96 3.13
C ILE A 70 6.85 -9.45 3.10
N ALA A 71 8.00 -9.82 2.55
CA ALA A 71 8.48 -11.21 2.57
C ALA A 71 8.63 -11.71 4.02
N ASP A 72 9.20 -10.88 4.91
CA ASP A 72 9.33 -11.19 6.34
C ASP A 72 7.97 -11.26 7.04
N ILE A 73 7.05 -10.32 6.74
CA ILE A 73 5.70 -10.30 7.33
C ILE A 73 4.90 -11.53 6.92
N ILE A 74 5.04 -12.01 5.67
CA ILE A 74 4.33 -13.18 5.16
C ILE A 74 4.62 -14.43 5.99
N GLU A 75 5.89 -14.61 6.37
CA GLU A 75 6.35 -15.75 7.16
C GLU A 75 6.19 -15.53 8.67
N THR A 76 6.02 -14.29 9.13
CA THR A 76 5.85 -13.96 10.55
C THR A 76 4.59 -14.63 11.15
N PRO A 77 4.73 -15.39 12.25
CA PRO A 77 3.59 -15.96 12.98
C PRO A 77 2.75 -14.86 13.64
N ILE A 78 1.45 -14.82 13.34
CA ILE A 78 0.53 -13.82 13.88
C ILE A 78 -0.30 -14.39 15.04
N LEU A 79 -0.84 -15.60 14.89
CA LEU A 79 -1.82 -16.18 15.82
C LEU A 79 -1.56 -17.67 16.06
N PHE A 80 -1.28 -18.11 17.29
CA PHE A 80 -1.09 -19.53 17.63
C PHE A 80 -0.12 -20.27 16.67
N GLY A 81 0.92 -19.60 16.18
CA GLY A 81 1.85 -20.15 15.18
C GLY A 81 1.40 -20.05 13.70
N ILE A 82 0.20 -19.55 13.43
CA ILE A 82 -0.31 -19.30 12.07
C ILE A 82 0.29 -17.99 11.54
N SER A 83 1.06 -18.09 10.46
CA SER A 83 1.64 -16.93 9.78
C SER A 83 0.70 -16.28 8.77
N PHE A 84 1.04 -15.05 8.36
CA PHE A 84 0.24 -14.24 7.44
C PHE A 84 -0.04 -14.96 6.11
N LYS A 85 0.88 -15.80 5.64
CA LYS A 85 0.69 -16.65 4.43
C LYS A 85 -0.59 -17.46 4.42
N SER A 86 -1.11 -17.84 5.59
CA SER A 86 -2.35 -18.64 5.70
C SER A 86 -3.61 -17.90 5.26
N PHE A 87 -3.49 -16.57 5.13
CA PHE A 87 -4.55 -15.65 4.73
C PHE A 87 -4.33 -15.07 3.33
N LEU A 88 -3.32 -15.55 2.59
CA LEU A 88 -3.11 -15.21 1.20
C LEU A 88 -3.82 -16.23 0.29
N SER A 89 -4.19 -15.78 -0.90
CA SER A 89 -4.79 -16.61 -1.94
C SER A 89 -4.45 -16.09 -3.32
N LYS A 90 -4.34 -17.00 -4.30
CA LYS A 90 -4.16 -16.67 -5.72
C LYS A 90 -5.37 -16.00 -6.37
N ASN A 91 -6.55 -16.05 -5.76
CA ASN A 91 -7.73 -15.38 -6.30
C ASN A 91 -7.62 -13.87 -6.12
N LEU A 92 -7.49 -13.13 -7.23
CA LEU A 92 -7.43 -11.67 -7.24
C LEU A 92 -8.63 -11.02 -6.52
N LYS A 93 -9.82 -11.64 -6.54
CA LYS A 93 -11.01 -11.11 -5.82
C LYS A 93 -10.84 -11.13 -4.29
N ASP A 94 -9.87 -11.87 -3.75
CA ASP A 94 -9.58 -11.93 -2.32
C ASP A 94 -8.55 -10.87 -1.87
N PHE A 95 -7.86 -10.20 -2.79
CA PHE A 95 -6.84 -9.18 -2.48
C PHE A 95 -7.37 -7.96 -1.72
N PRO A 96 -8.60 -7.43 -1.98
CA PRO A 96 -9.16 -6.36 -1.16
C PRO A 96 -9.17 -6.69 0.34
N PHE A 97 -9.42 -7.96 0.68
CA PHE A 97 -9.37 -8.43 2.05
C PHE A 97 -7.94 -8.49 2.61
N VAL A 98 -6.96 -8.88 1.78
CA VAL A 98 -5.54 -8.88 2.15
C VAL A 98 -5.06 -7.45 2.44
N ILE A 99 -5.40 -6.50 1.56
CA ILE A 99 -5.10 -5.06 1.75
C ILE A 99 -5.73 -4.57 3.06
N GLU A 100 -7.02 -4.85 3.30
CA GLU A 100 -7.70 -4.50 4.55
C GLU A 100 -6.96 -5.06 5.78
N MET A 101 -6.50 -6.30 5.70
CA MET A 101 -5.77 -6.92 6.79
C MET A 101 -4.44 -6.24 7.09
N ILE A 102 -3.64 -5.94 6.05
CA ILE A 102 -2.35 -5.25 6.21
C ILE A 102 -2.56 -3.90 6.88
N PHE A 103 -3.50 -3.11 6.37
CA PHE A 103 -3.81 -1.81 6.97
C PHE A 103 -4.37 -1.93 8.39
N HIS A 104 -5.15 -2.95 8.71
CA HIS A 104 -5.62 -3.17 10.07
C HIS A 104 -4.46 -3.55 11.02
N ILE A 105 -3.49 -4.32 10.53
CA ILE A 105 -2.28 -4.67 11.29
C ILE A 105 -1.48 -3.39 11.60
N VAL A 106 -1.45 -2.41 10.70
CA VAL A 106 -0.71 -1.14 10.91
C VAL A 106 -1.52 -0.10 11.71
N LEU A 107 -2.76 0.16 11.32
CA LEU A 107 -3.62 1.24 11.84
C LEU A 107 -4.55 0.80 12.98
N GLY A 108 -4.69 -0.51 13.21
CA GLY A 108 -5.59 -1.06 14.23
C GLY A 108 -7.05 -0.73 13.98
N SER A 109 -7.78 -0.39 15.05
CA SER A 109 -9.20 -0.01 14.97
C SER A 109 -9.45 1.28 14.20
N LYS A 110 -8.42 2.14 14.03
CA LYS A 110 -8.54 3.40 13.29
C LYS A 110 -8.43 3.22 11.78
N TRP A 111 -8.20 2.02 11.26
CA TRP A 111 -8.04 1.80 9.81
C TRP A 111 -9.21 2.38 8.99
N SER A 112 -10.45 2.20 9.46
CA SER A 112 -11.66 2.68 8.76
C SER A 112 -11.88 4.19 8.88
N TYR A 113 -11.14 4.87 9.76
CA TYR A 113 -11.08 6.32 9.78
C TYR A 113 -10.24 6.82 8.60
N PHE A 114 -9.10 6.17 8.32
CA PHE A 114 -8.21 6.59 7.25
C PHE A 114 -8.62 6.08 5.87
N LEU A 115 -9.25 4.91 5.78
CA LEU A 115 -9.42 4.18 4.52
C LEU A 115 -10.85 3.72 4.32
N ALA A 116 -11.34 3.86 3.09
CA ALA A 116 -12.50 3.10 2.64
C ALA A 116 -12.12 1.64 2.41
N LYS A 117 -13.14 0.77 2.29
CA LYS A 117 -12.89 -0.62 1.88
C LYS A 117 -12.28 -0.63 0.46
N PRO A 118 -11.19 -1.38 0.23
CA PRO A 118 -10.63 -1.49 -1.10
C PRO A 118 -11.63 -2.12 -2.07
N GLU A 119 -11.68 -1.59 -3.29
CA GLU A 119 -12.58 -2.04 -4.35
C GLU A 119 -11.78 -2.82 -5.40
N TYR A 120 -12.31 -3.93 -5.91
CA TYR A 120 -11.72 -4.67 -7.02
C TYR A 120 -12.48 -4.38 -8.31
N ILE A 121 -11.75 -4.03 -9.36
CA ILE A 121 -12.24 -3.78 -10.70
C ILE A 121 -11.66 -4.84 -11.63
N THR A 122 -12.53 -5.50 -12.40
CA THR A 122 -12.11 -6.49 -13.39
C THR A 122 -11.43 -5.83 -14.58
N ALA A 123 -10.61 -6.59 -15.32
CA ALA A 123 -9.93 -6.09 -16.51
C ALA A 123 -10.91 -5.49 -17.54
N GLU A 124 -12.07 -6.12 -17.73
CA GLU A 124 -13.12 -5.67 -18.66
C GLU A 124 -13.61 -4.25 -18.35
N LEU A 125 -13.83 -3.96 -17.06
CA LEU A 125 -14.36 -2.69 -16.56
C LEU A 125 -13.28 -1.62 -16.38
N SER A 126 -12.01 -2.02 -16.27
CA SER A 126 -10.90 -1.08 -16.12
C SER A 126 -10.60 -0.32 -17.41
N ALA A 127 -10.24 0.97 -17.29
CA ALA A 127 -9.79 1.76 -18.44
C ALA A 127 -8.46 1.22 -19.02
N LYS A 128 -7.57 0.71 -18.16
CA LYS A 128 -6.27 0.15 -18.53
C LYS A 128 -6.34 -1.31 -19.05
N LYS A 129 -7.55 -1.90 -19.14
CA LYS A 129 -7.79 -3.31 -19.53
C LYS A 129 -6.97 -4.34 -18.74
N VAL A 130 -6.76 -4.07 -17.46
CA VAL A 130 -6.05 -4.94 -16.50
C VAL A 130 -6.81 -4.99 -15.18
N PRO A 131 -6.71 -6.07 -14.38
CA PRO A 131 -7.28 -6.08 -13.04
C PRO A 131 -6.76 -4.90 -12.22
N GLN A 132 -7.65 -4.24 -11.48
CA GLN A 132 -7.30 -3.08 -10.66
C GLN A 132 -7.87 -3.20 -9.25
N TYR A 133 -7.15 -2.63 -8.28
CA TYR A 133 -7.68 -2.35 -6.95
C TYR A 133 -7.66 -0.85 -6.69
N ILE A 134 -8.76 -0.29 -6.20
CA ILE A 134 -8.83 1.11 -5.79
C ILE A 134 -8.83 1.18 -4.26
N LEU A 135 -7.90 1.95 -3.73
CA LEU A 135 -7.80 2.30 -2.32
C LEU A 135 -8.11 3.79 -2.14
N LYS A 136 -9.25 4.11 -1.55
CA LYS A 136 -9.62 5.49 -1.24
C LYS A 136 -9.17 5.85 0.18
N LEU A 137 -8.40 6.92 0.30
CA LEU A 137 -7.99 7.54 1.55
C LEU A 137 -9.06 8.55 1.96
N LEU A 138 -9.77 8.29 3.06
CA LEU A 138 -10.71 9.23 3.68
C LEU A 138 -9.96 10.31 4.46
N HIS A 139 -8.84 9.93 5.08
CA HIS A 139 -7.84 10.82 5.64
C HIS A 139 -6.46 10.28 5.23
N CYS A 140 -5.55 11.17 4.83
CA CYS A 140 -4.18 10.74 4.55
C CYS A 140 -3.40 10.64 5.87
N PRO A 141 -2.95 9.44 6.29
CA PRO A 141 -2.22 9.27 7.56
C PRO A 141 -0.86 9.98 7.57
N PHE A 142 -0.34 10.33 6.39
CA PHE A 142 0.96 10.99 6.23
C PHE A 142 0.85 12.49 5.96
N CYS A 143 -0.30 12.99 5.52
CA CYS A 143 -0.52 14.42 5.29
C CYS A 143 -1.31 15.11 6.41
N TYR A 144 -1.86 14.35 7.38
CA TYR A 144 -2.79 14.87 8.38
C TYR A 144 -2.26 16.09 9.17
N ASN A 145 -0.94 16.20 9.35
CA ASN A 145 -0.29 17.32 10.04
C ASN A 145 0.61 18.19 9.15
N ILE A 146 0.63 17.94 7.84
CA ILE A 146 1.38 18.76 6.90
C ILE A 146 0.46 19.91 6.49
N THR A 147 0.74 21.11 6.99
CA THR A 147 0.07 22.31 6.46
C THR A 147 0.62 22.60 5.05
N LYS A 148 -0.22 23.10 4.15
CA LYS A 148 0.22 23.53 2.81
C LYS A 148 1.34 24.58 2.85
N GLU A 149 1.45 25.29 3.96
CA GLU A 149 2.54 26.24 4.24
C GLU A 149 3.91 25.57 4.43
N LYS A 150 3.95 24.30 4.86
CA LYS A 150 5.20 23.55 5.07
C LYS A 150 5.69 22.84 3.81
N VAL A 151 4.80 22.55 2.86
CA VAL A 151 5.11 21.80 1.65
C VAL A 151 4.43 22.48 0.47
N ASP A 152 5.22 23.16 -0.34
CA ASP A 152 4.75 23.67 -1.62
C ASP A 152 4.61 22.50 -2.61
N VAL A 153 3.35 22.16 -2.92
CA VAL A 153 3.01 21.12 -3.90
C VAL A 153 2.89 21.67 -5.32
N SER A 154 2.99 23.00 -5.50
CA SER A 154 2.93 23.63 -6.83
C SER A 154 4.23 23.46 -7.63
N GLU A 155 5.34 23.21 -6.94
CA GLU A 155 6.66 22.94 -7.54
C GLU A 155 6.85 21.46 -7.97
N LEU A 156 5.82 20.63 -7.80
CA LEU A 156 5.91 19.22 -8.17
C LEU A 156 5.78 19.03 -9.68
N GLU A 157 6.66 18.19 -10.23
CA GLU A 157 6.62 17.81 -11.64
C GLU A 157 5.32 17.08 -11.98
N PRO A 158 4.81 17.19 -13.22
CA PRO A 158 3.64 16.46 -13.66
C PRO A 158 3.74 14.96 -13.36
N GLY A 159 2.71 14.41 -12.72
CA GLY A 159 2.66 13.00 -12.32
C GLY A 159 3.39 12.66 -11.01
N VAL A 160 4.02 13.64 -10.36
CA VAL A 160 4.55 13.50 -9.00
C VAL A 160 3.61 14.16 -8.01
N THR A 161 3.26 13.40 -6.98
CA THR A 161 2.45 13.85 -5.86
C THR A 161 3.23 13.68 -4.56
N HIS A 162 2.80 14.37 -3.50
CA HIS A 162 3.40 14.15 -2.19
C HIS A 162 3.27 12.69 -1.72
N GLY A 163 2.17 12.00 -2.05
CA GLY A 163 1.96 10.59 -1.71
C GLY A 163 2.59 9.59 -2.68
N THR A 164 3.38 10.02 -3.67
CA THR A 164 4.01 9.12 -4.65
C THR A 164 4.89 8.07 -3.97
N TRP A 165 5.66 8.44 -2.94
CA TRP A 165 6.46 7.48 -2.17
C TRP A 165 5.58 6.45 -1.46
N PHE A 166 4.41 6.85 -0.97
CA PHE A 166 3.48 5.93 -0.31
C PHE A 166 2.84 4.99 -1.31
N ALA A 167 2.45 5.47 -2.50
CA ALA A 167 1.99 4.61 -3.58
C ALA A 167 3.05 3.56 -3.97
N LYS A 168 4.33 3.95 -4.07
CA LYS A 168 5.44 3.02 -4.37
C LYS A 168 5.78 2.07 -3.22
N LEU A 169 5.63 2.49 -1.97
CA LEU A 169 5.68 1.59 -0.83
C LEU A 169 4.62 0.49 -0.95
N LEU A 170 3.37 0.87 -1.25
CA LEU A 170 2.27 -0.07 -1.45
C LEU A 170 2.47 -0.97 -2.66
N GLU A 171 3.08 -0.45 -3.73
CA GLU A 171 3.49 -1.21 -4.91
C GLU A 171 4.42 -2.36 -4.52
N GLY A 172 5.49 -2.08 -3.79
CA GLY A 172 6.44 -3.11 -3.38
C GLY A 172 5.83 -4.16 -2.44
N ILE A 173 4.96 -3.74 -1.50
CA ILE A 173 4.22 -4.69 -0.65
C ILE A 173 3.38 -5.63 -1.51
N MET A 174 2.59 -5.08 -2.44
CA MET A 174 1.71 -5.88 -3.27
C MET A 174 2.49 -6.75 -4.26
N GLN A 175 3.58 -6.23 -4.81
CA GLN A 175 4.48 -6.98 -5.68
C GLN A 175 5.05 -8.21 -4.95
N GLY A 176 5.55 -8.02 -3.72
CA GLY A 176 6.03 -9.15 -2.91
C GLY A 176 4.95 -10.19 -2.60
N VAL A 177 3.70 -9.78 -2.39
CA VAL A 177 2.56 -10.71 -2.24
C VAL A 177 2.29 -11.48 -3.53
N VAL A 178 2.25 -10.79 -4.68
CA VAL A 178 2.02 -11.39 -6.01
C VAL A 178 3.11 -12.40 -6.34
N ASP A 179 4.37 -12.04 -6.10
CA ASP A 179 5.53 -12.90 -6.32
C ASP A 179 5.53 -14.13 -5.41
N TYR A 180 5.25 -13.95 -4.12
CA TYR A 180 5.11 -15.05 -3.17
C TYR A 180 4.04 -16.06 -3.59
N LEU A 181 2.95 -15.57 -4.18
CA LEU A 181 1.85 -16.40 -4.67
C LEU A 181 2.15 -17.08 -6.02
N GLY A 182 3.27 -16.74 -6.66
CA GLY A 182 3.65 -17.23 -7.99
C GLY A 182 2.76 -16.69 -9.11
N LEU A 183 2.11 -15.55 -8.90
CA LEU A 183 1.24 -14.92 -9.89
C LEU A 183 2.07 -14.16 -10.92
N GLN A 184 1.68 -14.24 -12.19
CA GLN A 184 2.44 -13.65 -13.31
C GLN A 184 2.01 -12.21 -13.61
N TYR A 185 2.07 -11.34 -12.59
CA TYR A 185 1.75 -9.93 -12.72
C TYR A 185 2.88 -9.03 -12.23
N ASP A 186 3.08 -7.93 -12.94
CA ASP A 186 3.79 -6.76 -12.45
C ASP A 186 2.77 -5.77 -11.90
N VAL A 187 2.99 -5.34 -10.68
CA VAL A 187 2.13 -4.39 -9.98
C VAL A 187 2.66 -2.99 -10.20
N ASN A 188 1.79 -2.09 -10.65
CA ASN A 188 2.05 -0.66 -10.68
C ASN A 188 1.02 0.05 -9.79
N CYS A 189 1.49 0.89 -8.87
CA CYS A 189 0.66 1.72 -8.03
C CYS A 189 0.91 3.20 -8.31
N GLU A 190 -0.20 3.93 -8.42
CA GLU A 190 -0.22 5.36 -8.69
C GLU A 190 -1.16 6.03 -7.70
N GLU A 191 -0.76 7.16 -7.11
CA GLU A 191 -1.69 8.06 -6.42
C GLU A 191 -2.39 8.92 -7.47
N THR A 192 -3.65 8.64 -7.75
CA THR A 192 -4.45 9.32 -8.78
C THR A 192 -5.16 10.56 -8.26
N GLN A 193 -5.38 10.64 -6.94
CA GLN A 193 -5.94 11.81 -6.27
C GLN A 193 -5.15 12.06 -4.99
N CYS A 194 -4.70 13.30 -4.79
CA CYS A 194 -3.95 13.71 -3.61
C CYS A 194 -4.67 14.83 -2.86
N MET A 195 -4.89 14.65 -1.55
CA MET A 195 -5.54 15.68 -0.72
C MET A 195 -4.74 16.99 -0.66
N MET A 196 -3.40 16.91 -0.74
CA MET A 196 -2.55 18.10 -0.76
C MET A 196 -2.75 18.92 -2.04
N SER A 197 -3.07 18.26 -3.15
CA SER A 197 -3.41 18.87 -4.43
C SER A 197 -4.86 19.36 -4.51
N GLY A 198 -5.62 19.33 -3.40
CA GLY A 198 -6.98 19.90 -3.32
C GLY A 198 -8.13 18.90 -3.52
N TYR A 199 -7.83 17.61 -3.74
CA TYR A 199 -8.88 16.59 -3.79
C TYR A 199 -9.48 16.36 -2.40
N LYS A 200 -10.80 16.12 -2.33
CA LYS A 200 -11.50 15.86 -1.07
C LYS A 200 -10.98 14.59 -0.39
N ASN A 201 -10.70 13.57 -1.18
CA ASN A 201 -10.18 12.28 -0.75
C ASN A 201 -8.90 11.97 -1.54
N GLY A 202 -8.06 11.10 -0.98
CA GLY A 202 -6.93 10.53 -1.69
C GLY A 202 -7.34 9.25 -2.39
N GLU A 203 -6.65 8.88 -3.45
CA GLU A 203 -6.91 7.65 -4.19
C GLU A 203 -5.59 7.05 -4.67
N VAL A 204 -5.40 5.77 -4.39
CA VAL A 204 -4.28 4.96 -4.89
C VAL A 204 -4.87 3.81 -5.69
N ILE A 205 -4.40 3.65 -6.93
CA ILE A 205 -4.81 2.57 -7.82
C ILE A 205 -3.67 1.59 -7.99
N TYR A 206 -3.94 0.32 -7.70
CA TYR A 206 -3.09 -0.81 -8.02
C TYR A 206 -3.52 -1.36 -9.38
N SER A 207 -2.60 -1.48 -10.33
CA SER A 207 -2.81 -2.09 -11.64
C SER A 207 -1.93 -3.34 -11.78
N LEU A 208 -2.52 -4.46 -12.18
CA LEU A 208 -1.84 -5.74 -12.33
C LEU A 208 -1.62 -6.04 -13.81
N PHE A 209 -0.45 -5.67 -14.32
CA PHE A 209 -0.08 -5.92 -15.70
C PHE A 209 0.45 -7.35 -15.86
N PRO A 210 -0.05 -8.16 -16.81
CA PRO A 210 0.52 -9.48 -17.06
C PRO A 210 2.01 -9.37 -17.40
N ARG A 211 2.84 -10.24 -16.82
CA ARG A 211 4.26 -10.34 -17.19
C ARG A 211 4.39 -10.78 -18.64
N LYS A 212 5.44 -10.30 -19.32
CA LYS A 212 5.74 -10.75 -20.70
C LYS A 212 5.87 -12.27 -20.72
N GLY A 213 5.08 -12.93 -21.57
CA GLY A 213 5.04 -14.40 -21.68
C GLY A 213 4.01 -15.10 -20.80
N ALA A 214 3.17 -14.37 -20.05
CA ALA A 214 2.13 -14.94 -19.19
C ALA A 214 0.77 -15.16 -19.87
N ILE A 215 0.66 -14.85 -21.16
CA ILE A 215 -0.57 -15.02 -21.95
C ILE A 215 -0.36 -16.24 -22.84
N ASP A 216 -0.87 -17.38 -22.37
CA ASP A 216 -1.24 -18.53 -23.20
C ASP A 216 -2.77 -18.56 -23.36
#